data_AF-A0A2V9S8W5-F1
#
_entry.id   AF-A0A2V9S8W5-F1
#
_cell.length_a   1.000
_cell.length_b   1.000
_cell.length_c   1.000
_cell.angle_alpha   90.00
_cell.angle_beta   90.00
_cell.angle_gamma   90.00
#
_symmetry.space_group_name_H-M   'P 1'
#
loop_
_entity.id
_entity.type
_entity.pdbx_description
1 polymer ?
#
loop_
_entity_poly.entity_id
_entity_poly.type
_entity_poly.pdbx_seq_one_letter_code
_entity_poly.pdbx_strand_id
1 'polypeptide(L)'
;MEVCSLAEITDAVKGASAHKINKILGRKGKVWQTESFDHVLRCSESLDQKIEYIRQNPVRRGLVSNWEDYSWIWPKQCVEHGTAELRSAGQPGAAVPT
;
A
#
# COMPACT_ATOMS: atom_id res chain seq x y z
N MET A 1 -4.55 -23.22 -23.04
CA MET A 1 -4.19 -22.09 -22.14
C MET A 1 -3.15 -22.66 -21.20
N GLU A 2 -1.93 -22.14 -21.26
CA GLU A 2 -0.85 -22.63 -20.39
C GLU A 2 -1.11 -22.14 -18.96
N VAL A 3 -1.03 -23.02 -17.98
CA VAL A 3 -1.31 -22.72 -16.58
C VAL A 3 0.03 -22.55 -15.86
N CYS A 4 0.33 -21.34 -15.42
CA CYS A 4 1.50 -21.08 -14.58
C CYS A 4 1.13 -21.24 -13.11
N SER A 5 2.00 -21.91 -12.37
CA SER A 5 1.94 -22.02 -10.92
C SER A 5 2.33 -20.70 -10.25
N LEU A 6 1.90 -20.52 -9.00
CA LEU A 6 2.31 -19.38 -8.17
C LEU A 6 3.83 -19.32 -7.96
N ALA A 7 4.48 -20.49 -7.88
CA ALA A 7 5.92 -20.60 -7.73
C ALA A 7 6.64 -20.02 -8.96
N GLU A 8 6.23 -20.39 -10.17
CA GLU A 8 6.82 -19.87 -11.41
C GLU A 8 6.65 -18.35 -11.53
N ILE A 9 5.47 -17.83 -11.19
CA ILE A 9 5.21 -16.38 -11.20
C ILE A 9 6.12 -15.66 -10.20
N THR A 10 6.20 -16.19 -8.98
CA THR A 10 7.01 -15.59 -7.91
C THR A 10 8.49 -15.62 -8.26
N ASP A 11 8.98 -16.72 -8.84
CA ASP A 11 10.37 -16.87 -9.24
C ASP A 11 10.74 -15.92 -10.39
N ALA A 12 9.84 -15.76 -11.37
CA ALA A 12 10.01 -14.79 -12.45
C ALA A 12 10.11 -13.35 -11.90
N VAL A 13 9.23 -12.96 -10.97
CA VAL A 13 9.25 -11.62 -10.35
C VAL A 13 10.52 -11.41 -9.52
N LYS A 14 10.88 -12.38 -8.65
CA LYS A 14 12.09 -12.32 -7.82
C LYS A 14 13.36 -12.27 -8.68
N GLY A 15 13.47 -13.12 -9.69
CA GLY A 15 14.62 -13.17 -10.59
C GLY A 15 14.81 -11.87 -11.36
N ALA A 16 13.77 -11.42 -12.07
CA ALA A 16 13.84 -10.20 -12.87
C ALA A 16 14.18 -8.96 -12.03
N SER A 17 13.58 -8.83 -10.84
CA SER A 17 13.87 -7.72 -9.92
C SER A 17 15.27 -7.81 -9.31
N ALA A 18 15.73 -8.99 -8.89
CA ALA A 18 17.07 -9.18 -8.34
C ALA A 18 18.17 -8.80 -9.34
N HIS A 19 18.01 -9.20 -10.61
CA HIS A 19 18.94 -8.81 -11.68
C HIS A 19 19.01 -7.29 -11.86
N LYS A 20 17.86 -6.62 -11.92
CA LYS A 20 17.79 -5.16 -12.06
C LYS A 20 18.40 -4.44 -10.85
N ILE A 21 18.05 -4.87 -9.64
CA ILE A 21 18.57 -4.28 -8.39
C ILE A 21 20.09 -4.42 -8.32
N ASN A 22 20.62 -5.61 -8.59
CA ASN A 22 22.06 -5.85 -8.58
C ASN A 22 22.81 -5.02 -9.63
N LYS A 23 22.24 -4.89 -10.83
CA LYS A 23 22.79 -4.03 -11.88
C LYS A 23 22.83 -2.56 -11.46
N ILE A 24 21.75 -2.03 -10.88
CA ILE A 24 21.67 -0.63 -10.41
C ILE A 24 22.65 -0.37 -9.26
N LEU A 25 22.77 -1.31 -8.32
CA LEU A 25 23.64 -1.17 -7.14
C LEU A 25 25.11 -1.58 -7.40
N GLY A 26 25.46 -2.00 -8.62
CA GLY A 26 26.82 -2.44 -8.96
C GLY A 26 27.29 -3.66 -8.15
N ARG A 27 26.38 -4.49 -7.63
CA ARG A 27 26.69 -5.63 -6.75
C ARG A 27 26.29 -6.96 -7.36
N LYS A 28 26.76 -8.06 -6.76
CA LYS A 28 26.35 -9.43 -7.10
C LYS A 28 25.86 -10.16 -5.86
N GLY A 29 24.98 -11.14 -6.02
CA GLY A 29 24.50 -11.99 -4.94
C GLY A 29 22.98 -12.05 -4.82
N LYS A 30 22.51 -12.74 -3.77
CA LYS A 30 21.08 -12.91 -3.49
C LYS A 30 20.48 -11.59 -2.99
N VAL A 31 19.38 -11.18 -3.61
CA VAL A 31 18.58 -10.03 -3.16
C VAL A 31 17.39 -10.49 -2.32
N TRP A 32 16.72 -11.55 -2.75
CA TRP A 32 15.53 -12.09 -2.11
C TRP A 32 15.83 -13.34 -1.29
N GLN A 33 15.01 -13.61 -0.29
CA GLN A 33 14.97 -14.92 0.37
C GLN A 33 14.47 -15.98 -0.62
N THR A 34 15.02 -17.19 -0.49
CA THR A 34 14.68 -18.34 -1.35
C THR A 34 13.21 -18.68 -1.22
N GLU A 35 12.73 -18.90 0.00
CA GLU A 35 11.33 -19.26 0.24
C GLU A 35 10.38 -18.07 0.00
N SER A 36 9.15 -18.41 -0.39
CA SER A 36 8.00 -17.50 -0.41
C SER A 36 6.97 -17.99 0.59
N PHE A 37 6.20 -17.06 1.14
CA PHE A 37 5.04 -17.40 1.94
C PHE A 37 3.78 -17.19 1.10
N ASP A 38 3.06 -18.27 0.85
CA ASP A 38 1.74 -18.26 0.23
C ASP A 38 0.70 -18.82 1.21
N HIS A 39 -0.46 -18.16 1.26
CA HIS A 39 -1.57 -18.58 2.10
C HIS A 39 -2.88 -18.36 1.34
N VAL A 40 -3.54 -19.46 1.01
CA VAL A 40 -4.86 -19.43 0.37
C VAL A 40 -5.91 -19.07 1.41
N LEU A 41 -6.59 -17.94 1.21
CA LEU A 41 -7.67 -17.51 2.09
C LEU A 41 -8.87 -18.45 1.96
N ARG A 42 -9.31 -19.00 3.09
CA ARG A 42 -10.52 -19.82 3.18
C ARG A 42 -11.74 -18.92 3.40
N CYS A 43 -12.94 -19.42 3.10
CA CYS A 43 -14.19 -18.66 3.27
C CYS A 43 -14.43 -18.17 4.71
N SER A 44 -13.86 -18.83 5.71
CA SER A 44 -13.96 -18.43 7.11
C SER A 44 -12.99 -17.31 7.50
N GLU A 45 -12.00 -16.99 6.66
CA GLU A 45 -11.05 -15.92 6.90
C GLU A 45 -11.56 -14.60 6.29
N SER A 46 -11.44 -13.50 7.04
CA SER A 46 -11.82 -12.19 6.54
C SER A 46 -10.71 -11.62 5.65
N LEU A 47 -11.06 -11.31 4.40
CA LEU A 47 -10.18 -10.57 3.49
C LEU A 47 -9.82 -9.20 4.06
N ASP A 48 -10.78 -8.49 4.65
CA ASP A 48 -10.58 -7.17 5.23
C ASP A 48 -9.55 -7.18 6.36
N GLN A 49 -9.56 -8.22 7.20
CA GLN A 49 -8.54 -8.38 8.25
C GLN A 49 -7.13 -8.55 7.66
N LYS A 50 -6.98 -9.23 6.51
CA LYS A 50 -5.67 -9.38 5.86
C LYS A 50 -5.24 -8.09 5.17
N ILE A 51 -6.16 -7.35 4.57
CA ILE A 51 -5.90 -6.03 4.01
C ILE A 51 -5.42 -5.08 5.12
N GLU A 52 -6.11 -5.07 6.27
CA GLU A 52 -5.72 -4.26 7.42
C GLU A 52 -4.36 -4.69 7.98
N TYR A 53 -4.08 -5.99 8.04
CA TYR A 53 -2.76 -6.49 8.40
C TYR A 53 -1.66 -5.93 7.48
N ILE A 54 -1.87 -5.96 6.15
CA ILE A 54 -0.91 -5.45 5.17
C ILE A 54 -0.70 -3.94 5.37
N ARG A 55 -1.80 -3.18 5.55
CA ARG A 55 -1.75 -1.74 5.83
C ARG A 55 -0.95 -1.43 7.08
N GLN A 56 -1.15 -2.16 8.17
CA GLN A 56 -0.50 -1.86 9.44
C GLN A 56 0.95 -2.37 9.55
N ASN A 57 1.44 -3.18 8.61
CA ASN A 57 2.81 -3.71 8.67
C ASN A 57 3.90 -2.64 8.73
N PRO A 58 3.87 -1.53 7.95
CA PRO A 58 4.82 -0.43 8.08
C PRO A 58 4.83 0.20 9.48
N VAL A 59 3.65 0.40 10.09
CA VAL A 59 3.51 0.94 11.45
C VAL A 59 4.11 -0.02 12.47
N ARG A 60 3.75 -1.32 12.38
CA ARG A 60 4.27 -2.38 13.26
C ARG A 60 5.78 -2.56 13.15
N ARG A 61 6.37 -2.23 12.00
CA ARG A 61 7.82 -2.27 11.76
C ARG A 61 8.51 -0.95 12.10
N GLY A 62 7.77 0.07 12.54
CA GLY A 62 8.29 1.39 12.93
C GLY A 62 8.77 2.24 11.74
N LEU A 63 8.29 1.96 10.52
CA LEU A 63 8.66 2.72 9.32
C LEU A 63 7.93 4.06 9.23
N VAL A 64 6.70 4.13 9.75
CA VAL A 64 5.81 5.30 9.75
C VAL A 64 4.90 5.28 10.98
N SER A 65 4.34 6.42 11.37
CA SER A 65 3.38 6.51 12.48
C SER A 65 1.96 6.13 12.06
N ASN A 66 1.54 6.52 10.85
CA ASN A 66 0.28 6.08 10.25
C ASN A 66 0.58 5.31 8.96
N TRP A 67 -0.20 4.27 8.67
CA TRP A 67 0.05 3.45 7.49
C TRP A 67 -0.15 4.22 6.17
N GLU A 68 -0.99 5.26 6.18
CA GLU A 68 -1.27 6.13 5.04
C GLU A 68 -0.03 6.93 4.60
N ASP A 69 0.91 7.17 5.53
CA ASP A 69 2.18 7.87 5.26
C ASP A 69 3.17 6.97 4.48
N TYR A 70 2.91 5.67 4.39
CA TYR A 70 3.79 4.75 3.68
C TYR A 70 3.58 4.82 2.17
N SER A 71 4.47 5.54 1.48
CA SER A 71 4.38 5.85 0.04
C SER A 71 4.24 4.64 -0.90
N TRP A 72 4.60 3.43 -0.44
CA TRP A 72 4.60 2.20 -1.23
C TRP A 72 3.41 1.26 -0.91
N ILE A 73 2.40 1.73 -0.16
CA ILE A 73 1.21 0.93 0.15
C ILE A 73 0.23 0.86 -1.03
N TRP A 74 -0.46 -0.26 -1.15
CA TRP A 74 -1.59 -0.44 -2.08
C TRP A 74 -2.84 -0.90 -1.33
N PRO A 75 -4.05 -0.43 -1.68
CA PRO A 75 -4.32 0.64 -2.64
C PRO A 75 -3.85 1.98 -2.07
N LYS A 76 -3.25 2.81 -2.92
CA LYS A 76 -2.99 4.20 -2.56
C LYS A 76 -4.36 4.87 -2.51
N GLN A 77 -4.74 5.44 -1.37
CA GLN A 77 -5.88 6.34 -1.36
C GLN A 77 -5.57 7.43 -2.40
N CYS A 78 -6.45 7.57 -3.39
CA CYS A 78 -6.46 8.80 -4.17
C CYS A 78 -6.73 9.89 -3.14
N VAL A 79 -5.72 10.73 -2.88
CA VAL A 79 -5.97 11.96 -2.14
C VAL A 79 -6.94 12.72 -3.02
N GLU A 80 -8.21 12.74 -2.64
CA GLU A 80 -9.15 13.70 -3.18
C GLU A 80 -8.54 15.05 -2.84
N HIS A 81 -7.95 15.70 -3.85
CA HIS A 81 -7.52 17.08 -3.70
C HIS A 81 -8.78 17.85 -3.35
N GLY A 82 -8.91 18.22 -2.08
CA GLY A 82 -10.07 18.92 -1.58
C GLY A 82 -10.40 20.07 -2.51
N THR A 83 -11.67 20.16 -2.89
CA THR A 83 -12.25 21.40 -3.38
C THR A 83 -12.21 22.41 -2.23
N ALA A 84 -11.06 23.05 -2.08
CA ALA A 84 -10.94 24.24 -1.25
C ALA A 84 -11.77 25.35 -1.91
N GLU A 85 -12.70 25.87 -1.11
CA GLU A 85 -13.38 27.16 -1.22
C GLU A 85 -14.58 27.29 -2.18
N LEU A 86 -15.77 27.23 -1.58
CA LEU A 86 -16.74 28.33 -1.71
C LEU A 86 -16.98 28.93 -0.32
N ARG A 87 -16.14 29.91 0.05
CA ARG A 87 -16.53 30.94 1.01
C ARG A 87 -17.75 31.67 0.44
N SER A 88 -18.93 31.42 1.00
CA SER A 88 -20.07 32.32 0.80
C SER A 88 -19.84 33.57 1.64
N ALA A 89 -19.54 34.68 0.96
CA ALA A 89 -19.62 36.02 1.52
C ALA A 89 -21.04 36.55 1.40
N GLY A 90 -21.58 37.09 2.51
CA GLY A 90 -22.78 37.93 2.58
C GLY A 90 -24.02 37.19 3.12
N GLN A 91 -24.78 37.70 4.09
CA GLN A 91 -24.94 39.07 4.59
C GLN A 91 -25.73 39.08 5.94
N PRO A 92 -25.91 40.24 6.62
CA PRO A 92 -26.00 40.36 8.08
C PRO A 92 -27.41 40.21 8.65
N GLY A 93 -27.49 39.73 9.90
CA GLY A 93 -28.75 39.64 10.67
C GLY A 93 -28.60 40.33 12.03
N ALA A 94 -29.32 41.43 12.17
CA ALA A 94 -29.38 42.37 13.28
C ALA A 94 -29.36 41.77 14.70
N ALA A 95 -28.61 42.45 15.58
CA ALA A 95 -28.93 42.48 17.01
C ALA A 95 -30.19 43.33 17.22
N VAL A 96 -31.14 42.85 18.00
CA VAL A 96 -32.21 43.65 18.60
C VAL A 96 -32.25 43.32 20.10
N PRO A 97 -32.33 44.32 20.99
CA PRO A 97 -32.14 44.15 22.42
C PRO A 97 -33.46 43.91 23.15
N THR A 98 -33.37 43.25 24.31
CA THR A 98 -34.07 43.62 25.57
C THR A 98 -33.29 43.06 26.73
#